data_AF-A0A645CEU7-F1
#
_entry.id   AF-A0A645CEU7-F1
#
_cell.length_a   1.000
_cell.length_b   1.000
_cell.length_c   1.000
_cell.angle_alpha   90.00
_cell.angle_beta   90.00
_cell.angle_gamma   90.00
#
_symmetry.space_group_name_H-M   'P 1'
#
loop_
_entity.id
_entity.type
_entity.pdbx_description
1 polymer ?
#
loop_
_entity_poly.entity_id
_entity_poly.type
_entity_poly.pdbx_seq_one_letter_code
_entity_poly.pdbx_strand_id
1 'polypeptide(L)'
;MQTGVMGYKGKIVYSITGDINKELAEMGTTTMNKNELVTLTAKLIDRRIHSNYCIYAVNKVAYDLLNGTTRFEKEYSIMEKLDFETYIEKQIQKIDLINKDHDFLKKKILEMYANPLINYLQAE
;
A
#
# COMPACT_ATOMS: atom_id res chain seq x y z
N MET A 1 16.14 -14.62 9.92
CA MET A 1 14.76 -14.52 10.45
C MET A 1 14.66 -13.75 11.79
N GLN A 2 15.67 -13.77 12.67
CA GLN A 2 15.67 -13.06 13.97
C GLN A 2 15.42 -11.54 13.86
N THR A 3 15.99 -10.87 12.86
CA THR A 3 15.81 -9.43 12.61
C THR A 3 14.39 -9.03 12.19
N GLY A 4 13.65 -9.90 11.50
CA GLY A 4 12.26 -9.63 11.08
C GLY A 4 11.24 -9.73 12.23
N VAL A 5 11.59 -10.46 13.30
CA VAL A 5 10.75 -10.57 14.51
C VAL A 5 11.13 -9.51 15.54
N MET A 6 12.43 -9.28 15.75
CA MET A 6 12.96 -8.43 16.82
C MET A 6 13.24 -6.97 16.41
N GLY A 7 13.19 -6.64 15.12
CA GLY A 7 13.37 -5.27 14.66
C GLY A 7 12.25 -4.34 15.14
N TYR A 8 12.54 -3.05 15.28
CA TYR A 8 11.52 -2.03 15.56
C TYR A 8 10.53 -1.97 14.39
N LYS A 9 9.25 -2.30 14.66
CA LYS A 9 8.20 -2.41 13.63
C LYS A 9 7.33 -1.15 13.50
N GLY A 10 7.51 -0.16 14.37
CA GLY A 10 6.65 1.01 14.43
C GLY A 10 5.23 0.66 14.89
N LYS A 11 4.22 1.24 14.22
CA LYS A 11 2.81 0.96 14.51
C LYS A 11 2.34 -0.25 13.70
N ILE A 12 1.98 -1.32 14.39
CA ILE A 12 1.36 -2.52 13.79
C ILE A 12 -0.13 -2.47 14.07
N VAL A 13 -0.94 -2.57 13.02
CA VAL A 13 -2.40 -2.68 13.12
C VAL A 13 -2.82 -4.03 12.57
N TYR A 14 -3.54 -4.80 13.37
CA TYR A 14 -4.22 -6.00 12.93
C TYR A 14 -5.70 -5.65 12.74
N SER A 15 -6.22 -5.85 11.53
CA SER A 15 -7.65 -5.74 11.26
C SER A 15 -8.20 -7.13 10.94
N ILE A 16 -9.34 -7.46 11.56
CA ILE A 16 -10.08 -8.68 11.28
C ILE A 16 -11.36 -8.26 10.59
N THR A 17 -11.48 -8.61 9.31
CA THR A 17 -12.69 -8.38 8.54
C THR A 17 -13.63 -9.56 8.74
N GLY A 18 -14.89 -9.31 9.10
CA GLY A 18 -15.91 -10.37 9.21
C GLY A 18 -16.02 -11.23 7.95
N ASP A 19 -16.73 -12.35 8.03
CA ASP A 19 -16.78 -13.32 6.93
C ASP A 19 -17.38 -12.74 5.63
N ILE A 20 -17.11 -13.42 4.52
CA ILE A 20 -17.57 -13.06 3.17
C ILE A 20 -18.54 -14.10 2.59
N ASN A 21 -19.11 -14.98 3.43
CA ASN A 21 -19.84 -16.14 2.94
C ASN A 21 -21.12 -15.74 2.18
N LYS A 22 -21.76 -14.65 2.62
CA LYS A 22 -22.97 -14.15 1.97
C LYS A 22 -22.68 -13.71 0.53
N GLU A 23 -21.63 -12.92 0.34
CA GLU A 23 -21.20 -12.45 -0.96
C GLU A 23 -20.74 -13.61 -1.87
N LEU A 24 -20.04 -14.59 -1.30
CA LEU A 24 -19.64 -15.81 -2.03
C LEU A 24 -20.84 -16.62 -2.50
N ALA A 25 -21.86 -16.79 -1.64
CA ALA A 25 -23.08 -17.51 -1.99
C ALA A 25 -23.87 -16.79 -3.11
N GLU A 26 -23.96 -15.45 -3.05
CA GLU A 26 -24.61 -14.63 -4.08
C GLU A 26 -23.87 -14.69 -5.43
N MET A 27 -22.53 -14.64 -5.42
CA MET A 27 -21.75 -14.83 -6.65
C MET A 27 -21.91 -16.23 -7.23
N GLY A 28 -22.00 -17.26 -6.38
CA GLY A 28 -22.20 -18.64 -6.80
C GLY A 28 -23.55 -18.90 -7.49
N THR A 29 -24.58 -18.10 -7.20
CA THR A 29 -25.89 -18.22 -7.88
C THR A 29 -25.96 -17.41 -9.17
N THR A 30 -25.19 -16.32 -9.27
CA THR A 30 -25.26 -15.37 -10.40
C THR A 30 -24.19 -15.62 -11.48
N THR A 31 -23.06 -16.24 -11.15
CA THR A 31 -21.96 -16.51 -12.07
C THR A 31 -21.84 -18.01 -12.39
N MET A 32 -22.21 -18.40 -13.62
CA MET A 32 -22.12 -19.80 -14.06
C MET A 32 -20.70 -20.23 -14.46
N ASN A 33 -19.84 -19.29 -14.85
CA ASN A 33 -18.47 -19.57 -15.27
C ASN A 33 -17.55 -19.69 -14.05
N LYS A 34 -16.95 -20.87 -13.85
CA LYS A 34 -16.06 -21.13 -12.70
C LYS A 34 -14.81 -20.25 -12.66
N ASN A 35 -14.21 -19.93 -13.81
CA ASN A 35 -13.01 -19.09 -13.85
C ASN A 35 -13.33 -17.64 -13.49
N GLU A 36 -14.50 -17.17 -13.94
CA GLU A 36 -15.02 -15.85 -13.57
C GLU A 36 -15.32 -15.78 -12.07
N LEU A 37 -15.96 -16.81 -11.51
CA LEU A 37 -16.23 -16.91 -10.08
C LEU A 37 -14.96 -16.84 -9.22
N VAL A 38 -13.88 -17.49 -9.64
CA VAL A 38 -12.57 -17.41 -8.97
C VAL A 38 -12.01 -15.99 -9.01
N THR A 39 -12.12 -15.32 -10.16
CA THR A 39 -11.63 -13.94 -10.34
C THR A 39 -12.44 -12.96 -9.47
N LEU A 40 -13.76 -13.11 -9.42
CA LEU A 40 -14.64 -12.29 -8.57
C LEU A 40 -14.37 -12.53 -7.09
N THR A 41 -14.14 -13.79 -6.70
CA THR A 41 -13.74 -14.15 -5.34
C THR A 41 -12.44 -13.46 -4.93
N ALA A 42 -11.41 -13.49 -5.78
CA ALA A 42 -10.15 -12.80 -5.54
C ALA A 42 -10.35 -11.28 -5.39
N LYS A 43 -11.13 -10.66 -6.29
CA LYS A 43 -11.46 -9.23 -6.22
C LYS A 43 -12.20 -8.86 -4.93
N LEU A 44 -13.10 -9.71 -4.45
CA LEU A 44 -13.80 -9.50 -3.19
C LEU A 44 -12.82 -9.52 -2.01
N ILE A 45 -11.91 -10.49 -1.97
CA ILE A 45 -10.86 -10.59 -0.96
C ILE A 45 -9.98 -9.34 -0.99
N ASP A 46 -9.49 -8.95 -2.17
CA ASP A 46 -8.67 -7.74 -2.34
C ASP A 46 -9.41 -6.50 -1.84
N ARG A 47 -10.68 -6.31 -2.20
CA ARG A 47 -11.50 -5.18 -1.73
C ARG A 47 -11.62 -5.18 -0.21
N ARG A 48 -11.85 -6.34 0.42
CA ARG A 48 -11.95 -6.45 1.89
C ARG A 48 -10.62 -6.10 2.57
N ILE A 49 -9.50 -6.57 2.03
CA ILE A 49 -8.16 -6.24 2.54
C ILE A 49 -7.88 -4.73 2.39
N HIS A 50 -8.07 -4.21 1.18
CA HIS A 50 -7.72 -2.83 0.83
C HIS A 50 -8.53 -1.79 1.59
N SER A 51 -9.85 -2.00 1.74
CA SER A 51 -10.73 -1.11 2.53
C SER A 51 -10.40 -1.10 4.03
N ASN A 52 -9.60 -2.05 4.51
CA ASN A 52 -9.19 -2.17 5.91
C ASN A 52 -7.73 -1.78 6.16
N TYR A 53 -7.03 -1.23 5.15
CA TYR A 53 -5.70 -0.67 5.36
C TYR A 53 -5.75 0.55 6.28
N CYS A 54 -4.88 0.56 7.29
CA CYS A 54 -4.63 1.76 8.09
C CYS A 54 -3.67 2.68 7.31
N ILE A 55 -4.20 3.82 6.85
CA ILE A 55 -3.43 4.79 6.07
C ILE A 55 -2.74 5.80 6.98
N TYR A 56 -1.44 6.00 6.76
CA TYR A 56 -0.62 6.98 7.47
C TYR A 56 -0.22 8.14 6.57
N ALA A 57 0.27 9.23 7.18
CA ALA A 57 0.78 10.41 6.48
C ALA A 57 1.82 10.04 5.40
N VAL A 58 2.70 9.08 5.68
CA VAL A 58 3.72 8.61 4.74
C VAL A 58 3.15 8.07 3.43
N ASN A 59 1.98 7.42 3.47
CA ASN A 59 1.33 6.89 2.26
C ASN A 59 0.83 8.04 1.36
N LYS A 60 0.34 9.12 1.99
CA LYS A 60 -0.14 10.33 1.33
C LYS A 60 1.01 11.15 0.74
N VAL A 61 2.08 11.36 1.51
CA VAL A 61 3.32 11.97 1.01
C VAL A 61 3.86 11.18 -0.19
N ALA A 62 3.95 9.85 -0.07
CA ALA A 62 4.43 9.00 -1.16
C ALA A 62 3.58 9.14 -2.42
N TYR A 63 2.24 9.18 -2.28
CA TYR A 63 1.33 9.41 -3.40
C TYR A 63 1.59 10.76 -4.08
N ASP A 64 1.68 11.84 -3.31
CA ASP A 64 1.88 13.17 -3.86
C ASP A 64 3.23 13.31 -4.55
N LEU A 65 4.30 12.77 -3.95
CA LEU A 65 5.64 12.73 -4.57
C LEU A 65 5.68 11.86 -5.83
N LEU A 66 5.01 10.70 -5.84
CA LEU A 66 4.99 9.78 -6.97
C LEU A 66 4.28 10.38 -8.19
N ASN A 67 3.17 11.09 -7.95
CA ASN A 67 2.32 11.64 -9.01
C ASN A 67 2.63 13.11 -9.33
N GLY A 68 3.53 13.76 -8.59
CA GLY A 68 3.80 15.20 -8.72
C GLY A 68 2.61 16.07 -8.34
N THR A 69 1.82 15.65 -7.34
CA THR A 69 0.60 16.34 -6.89
C THR A 69 0.74 16.90 -5.48
N THR A 70 -0.22 17.71 -5.05
CA THR A 70 -0.39 18.20 -3.67
C THR A 70 -1.78 17.84 -3.12
N ARG A 71 -2.34 16.72 -3.58
CA ARG A 71 -3.71 16.29 -3.29
C ARG A 71 -3.96 16.15 -1.78
N PHE A 72 -2.96 15.69 -1.05
CA PHE A 72 -3.04 15.40 0.37
C PHE A 72 -2.17 16.32 1.23
N GLU A 73 -1.67 17.44 0.69
CA GLU A 73 -0.74 18.36 1.37
C GLU A 73 -1.29 18.91 2.70
N LYS A 74 -2.61 18.98 2.85
CA LYS A 74 -3.27 19.40 4.10
C LYS A 74 -3.41 18.30 5.14
N GLU A 75 -3.07 17.06 4.79
CA GLU A 75 -3.27 15.85 5.61
C GLU A 75 -1.94 15.28 6.14
N TYR A 76 -0.82 15.96 5.88
CA TYR A 76 0.48 15.72 6.47
C TYR A 76 1.20 17.04 6.71
N SER A 77 2.16 17.06 7.63
CA SER A 77 3.01 18.22 7.91
C SER A 77 4.22 18.27 6.98
N ILE A 78 4.79 19.48 6.83
CA ILE A 78 6.03 19.68 6.07
C ILE A 78 7.18 18.84 6.66
N MET A 79 7.23 18.71 7.99
CA MET A 79 8.24 17.89 8.67
C MET A 79 8.08 16.40 8.32
N GLU A 80 6.86 15.86 8.31
CA GLU A 80 6.64 14.46 7.90
C GLU A 80 7.05 14.20 6.45
N LYS A 81 6.84 15.18 5.56
CA LYS A 81 7.32 15.10 4.17
C LYS A 81 8.84 15.05 4.10
N LEU A 82 9.52 15.98 4.76
CA LEU A 82 10.99 16.07 4.77
C LEU A 82 11.65 14.83 5.41
N ASP A 83 11.06 14.33 6.50
CA ASP A 83 11.52 13.10 7.16
C ASP A 83 11.42 11.90 6.23
N PHE A 84 10.33 11.80 5.45
CA PHE A 84 10.16 10.71 4.50
C PHE A 84 11.09 10.82 3.28
N GLU A 85 11.28 12.01 2.71
CA GLU A 85 12.25 12.23 1.65
C GLU A 85 13.66 11.85 2.11
N THR A 86 14.05 12.27 3.31
CA THR A 86 15.34 11.89 3.94
C THR A 86 15.44 10.38 4.15
N TYR A 87 14.36 9.73 4.55
CA TYR A 87 14.30 8.27 4.72
C TYR A 87 14.54 7.54 3.39
N ILE A 88 13.91 7.98 2.29
CA ILE A 88 14.10 7.39 0.95
C ILE A 88 15.57 7.46 0.54
N GLU A 89 16.18 8.64 0.67
CA GLU A 89 17.59 8.84 0.32
C GLU A 89 18.50 7.89 1.11
N LYS A 90 18.24 7.73 2.42
CA LYS A 90 18.97 6.77 3.26
C LYS A 90 18.78 5.32 2.80
N GLN A 91 17.62 4.93 2.26
CA GLN A 91 17.44 3.58 1.71
C GLN A 91 18.20 3.39 0.41
N ILE A 92 18.17 4.38 -0.50
CA ILE A 92 18.90 4.32 -1.77
C ILE A 92 20.42 4.30 -1.54
N GLN A 93 20.91 5.00 -0.52
CA GLN A 93 22.32 4.98 -0.13
C GLN A 93 22.82 3.60 0.28
N LYS A 94 21.97 2.75 0.88
CA LYS A 94 22.33 1.37 1.27
C LYS A 94 22.52 0.44 0.08
N ILE A 95 22.04 0.83 -1.12
CA ILE A 95 22.16 0.03 -2.33
C ILE A 95 23.56 0.23 -2.90
N ASP A 96 24.38 -0.82 -2.80
CA ASP A 96 25.70 -0.91 -3.38
C ASP A 96 25.61 -1.50 -4.80
N LEU A 97 25.54 -0.60 -5.79
CA LEU A 97 25.45 -0.94 -7.19
C LEU A 97 26.20 0.11 -8.02
N ILE A 98 27.05 -0.34 -8.94
CA ILE A 98 27.75 0.52 -9.90
C ILE A 98 26.72 1.16 -10.83
N ASN A 99 26.80 2.48 -11.05
CA ASN A 99 25.87 3.25 -11.87
C ASN A 99 24.39 3.08 -11.48
N LYS A 100 24.09 3.11 -10.17
CA LYS A 100 22.70 3.00 -9.71
C LYS A 100 21.82 4.13 -10.26
N ASP A 101 20.71 3.72 -10.88
CA ASP A 101 19.66 4.62 -11.35
C ASP A 101 18.85 5.12 -10.15
N HIS A 102 19.22 6.30 -9.66
CA HIS A 102 18.62 6.88 -8.46
C HIS A 102 17.12 7.15 -8.65
N ASP A 103 16.73 7.72 -9.79
CA ASP A 103 15.35 8.10 -10.07
C ASP A 103 14.44 6.87 -10.16
N PHE A 104 14.91 5.80 -10.82
CA PHE A 104 14.19 4.53 -10.86
C PHE A 104 14.00 3.95 -9.44
N LEU A 105 15.06 3.93 -8.63
CA LEU A 105 15.01 3.41 -7.26
C LEU A 105 14.06 4.22 -6.38
N LYS A 106 14.14 5.55 -6.46
CA LYS A 106 13.24 6.47 -5.77
C LYS A 106 11.79 6.20 -6.16
N LYS A 107 11.50 6.09 -7.46
CA LYS A 107 10.17 5.76 -7.97
C LYS A 107 9.65 4.43 -7.41
N LYS A 108 10.49 3.38 -7.37
CA LYS A 108 10.09 2.07 -6.82
C LYS A 108 9.78 2.11 -5.32
N ILE A 109 10.55 2.87 -4.54
CA ILE A 109 10.23 3.05 -3.12
C ILE A 109 8.93 3.83 -2.97
N LEU A 110 8.73 4.90 -3.74
CA LEU A 110 7.49 5.68 -3.71
C LEU A 110 6.26 4.83 -4.09
N GLU A 111 6.33 4.02 -5.14
CA GLU A 111 5.28 3.07 -5.53
C GLU A 111 4.90 2.15 -4.34
N MET A 112 5.89 1.57 -3.67
CA MET A 112 5.68 0.69 -2.52
C MET A 112 4.93 1.38 -1.37
N TYR A 113 5.26 2.64 -1.06
CA TYR A 113 4.61 3.38 0.03
C TYR A 113 3.28 4.03 -0.37
N ALA A 114 3.07 4.35 -1.64
CA ALA A 114 1.83 4.93 -2.15
C ALA A 114 0.73 3.87 -2.36
N ASN A 115 1.11 2.62 -2.70
CA ASN A 115 0.17 1.55 -3.03
C ASN A 115 -0.91 1.28 -1.96
N PRO A 116 -0.62 1.25 -0.64
CA PRO A 116 -1.68 1.10 0.36
C PRO A 116 -2.78 2.14 0.24
N LEU A 117 -2.43 3.42 0.01
CA LEU A 117 -3.41 4.49 -0.20
C LEU A 117 -4.13 4.35 -1.54
N ILE A 118 -3.42 4.06 -2.63
CA ILE A 118 -4.03 3.86 -3.95
C ILE A 118 -5.08 2.75 -3.90
N ASN A 119 -4.72 1.62 -3.31
CA ASN A 119 -5.59 0.46 -3.17
C ASN A 119 -6.78 0.75 -2.25
N TYR A 120 -6.56 1.45 -1.15
CA TYR A 120 -7.63 1.89 -0.24
C TYR A 120 -8.66 2.76 -0.98
N LEU A 121 -8.21 3.78 -1.72
CA LEU A 121 -9.07 4.67 -2.49
C LEU A 121 -9.83 3.98 -3.64
N GLN A 122 -9.30 2.87 -4.17
CA GLN A 122 -9.96 2.06 -5.18
C GLN A 122 -10.95 1.04 -4.60
N ALA A 123 -10.85 0.75 -3.30
CA ALA A 123 -11.67 -0.24 -2.61
C ALA A 123 -12.91 0.36 -1.92
N GLU A 124 -12.89 1.67 -1.62
CA GLU A 124 -14.07 2.47 -1.27
C GLU A 124 -15.11 2.41 -2.41
#